data_AF-H6T897-F1
#
_entry.id   AF-H6T897-F1
#
_cell.length_a   1.000
_cell.length_b   1.000
_cell.length_c   1.000
_cell.angle_alpha   90.00
_cell.angle_beta   90.00
_cell.angle_gamma   90.00
#
_symmetry.space_group_name_H-M   'P 1'
#
loop_
_entity.id
_entity.type
_entity.pdbx_description
1 polymer ?
#
loop_
_entity_poly.entity_id
_entity_poly.type
_entity_poly.pdbx_seq_one_letter_code
_entity_poly.pdbx_strand_id
1 'polypeptide(L)'
;ESGLPEAIQTGIGELNGIPVAMGVMDFEFHAGTMGAVVGEKITRLIEYATQNSLPLIIVCTSGGARMQEGILGLMQMAKISKALYDYYHKPVGKKLLYIPILATPTTGGVLASFGMLGDIIITEPDTLIAFAGKRVIEEILKEEVPEDVQTSENLFEKGLFDLMVPRNILKSVLSELLMMHGFFPLNKNQAK
;
A
#
# COMPACT_ATOMS: atom_id res chain seq x y z
N GLU A 1 -2.87 -3.66 -23.12
CA GLU A 1 -3.39 -2.58 -22.26
C GLU A 1 -4.15 -3.22 -21.12
N SER A 2 -4.00 -2.74 -19.89
CA SER A 2 -4.53 -3.41 -18.68
C SER A 2 -6.07 -3.53 -18.63
N GLY A 3 -6.80 -2.84 -19.50
CA GLY A 3 -8.26 -2.83 -19.51
C GLY A 3 -8.89 -2.12 -18.31
N LEU A 4 -8.06 -1.58 -17.41
CA LEU A 4 -8.51 -0.83 -16.24
C LEU A 4 -8.66 0.66 -16.56
N PRO A 5 -9.60 1.35 -15.90
CA PRO A 5 -9.76 2.79 -16.08
C PRO A 5 -8.65 3.60 -15.39
N GLU A 6 -7.88 3.00 -14.48
CA GLU A 6 -6.76 3.64 -13.79
C GLU A 6 -5.83 2.60 -13.12
N ALA A 7 -4.67 3.03 -12.65
CA ALA A 7 -3.63 2.27 -11.96
C ALA A 7 -3.99 1.75 -10.56
N ILE A 8 -5.26 1.80 -10.15
CA ILE A 8 -5.72 1.19 -8.92
C ILE A 8 -7.17 0.73 -9.01
N GLN A 9 -7.45 -0.44 -8.43
CA GLN A 9 -8.80 -0.87 -8.08
C GLN A 9 -9.01 -0.78 -6.57
N THR A 10 -10.18 -0.32 -6.16
CA THR A 10 -10.52 -0.12 -4.74
C THR A 10 -11.91 -0.68 -4.49
N GLY A 11 -12.12 -1.33 -3.35
CA GLY A 11 -13.41 -1.89 -2.99
C GLY A 11 -13.46 -2.40 -1.56
N ILE A 12 -14.65 -2.89 -1.19
CA ILE A 12 -14.88 -3.57 0.08
C ILE A 12 -15.07 -5.05 -0.21
N GLY A 13 -14.51 -5.91 0.63
CA GLY A 13 -14.63 -7.34 0.51
C GLY A 13 -14.50 -8.03 1.86
N GLU A 14 -14.34 -9.35 1.81
CA GLU A 14 -14.13 -10.16 2.99
C GLU A 14 -12.83 -10.97 2.86
N LEU A 15 -12.00 -10.92 3.89
CA LEU A 15 -10.84 -11.78 4.03
C LEU A 15 -11.17 -12.84 5.08
N ASN A 16 -11.47 -14.06 4.63
CA ASN A 16 -11.92 -15.16 5.48
C ASN A 16 -13.12 -14.77 6.39
N GLY A 17 -14.07 -14.01 5.83
CA GLY A 17 -15.26 -13.53 6.54
C GLY A 17 -15.06 -12.25 7.36
N ILE A 18 -13.84 -11.72 7.43
CA ILE A 18 -13.55 -10.43 8.07
C ILE A 18 -13.75 -9.32 7.02
N PRO A 19 -14.63 -8.33 7.25
CA PRO A 19 -14.83 -7.24 6.29
C PRO A 19 -13.58 -6.35 6.24
N VAL A 20 -13.11 -6.06 5.03
CA VAL A 20 -11.89 -5.28 4.77
C VAL A 20 -12.14 -4.23 3.69
N ALA A 21 -11.51 -3.07 3.82
CA ALA A 21 -11.34 -2.12 2.73
C ALA A 21 -10.02 -2.42 2.02
N MET A 22 -10.04 -2.64 0.70
CA MET A 22 -8.86 -3.06 -0.05
C MET A 22 -8.62 -2.21 -1.30
N GLY A 23 -7.37 -1.83 -1.51
CA GLY A 23 -6.85 -1.23 -2.74
C GLY A 23 -5.78 -2.12 -3.37
N VAL A 24 -5.81 -2.28 -4.68
CA VAL A 24 -4.78 -3.02 -5.43
C VAL A 24 -4.33 -2.18 -6.61
N MET A 25 -3.07 -1.73 -6.55
CA MET A 25 -2.47 -0.99 -7.66
C MET A 25 -2.13 -1.93 -8.82
N ASP A 26 -2.13 -1.39 -10.03
CA ASP A 26 -1.80 -2.13 -11.25
C ASP A 26 -0.62 -1.45 -11.97
N PHE A 27 0.50 -2.17 -12.02
CA PHE A 27 1.72 -1.68 -12.67
C PHE A 27 1.58 -1.60 -14.20
N GLU A 28 0.73 -2.42 -14.82
CA GLU A 28 0.56 -2.40 -16.28
C GLU A 28 -0.08 -1.09 -16.76
N PHE A 29 -0.83 -0.40 -15.89
CA PHE A 29 -1.37 0.92 -16.18
C PHE A 29 -0.33 1.99 -15.84
N HIS A 30 0.39 2.46 -16.87
CA HIS A 30 1.37 3.55 -16.75
C HIS A 30 2.37 3.35 -15.59
N ALA A 31 2.94 2.13 -15.47
CA ALA A 31 3.87 1.76 -14.41
C ALA A 31 3.30 1.98 -12.99
N GLY A 32 1.99 1.84 -12.80
CA GLY A 32 1.33 2.05 -11.50
C GLY A 32 1.46 3.48 -10.98
N THR A 33 1.73 4.46 -11.85
CA THR A 33 2.02 5.83 -11.40
C THR A 33 0.82 6.48 -10.72
N MET A 34 1.08 7.13 -9.59
CA MET A 34 0.05 7.82 -8.81
C MET A 34 -0.28 9.18 -9.43
N GLY A 35 -1.44 9.27 -10.08
CA GLY A 35 -2.10 10.51 -10.51
C GLY A 35 -3.27 10.90 -9.59
N ALA A 36 -3.99 11.97 -9.94
CA ALA A 36 -5.11 12.52 -9.20
C ALA A 36 -6.25 11.51 -8.98
N VAL A 37 -6.53 10.66 -9.98
CA VAL A 37 -7.57 9.63 -9.86
C VAL A 37 -7.15 8.54 -8.89
N VAL A 38 -5.90 8.07 -8.96
CA VAL A 38 -5.35 7.10 -7.99
C VAL A 38 -5.44 7.69 -6.57
N GLY A 39 -5.00 8.93 -6.40
CA GLY A 39 -5.06 9.63 -5.11
C GLY A 39 -6.48 9.77 -4.57
N GLU A 40 -7.44 10.19 -5.40
CA GLU A 40 -8.86 10.29 -5.02
C GLU A 40 -9.46 8.92 -4.64
N LYS A 41 -9.20 7.86 -5.41
CA LYS A 41 -9.71 6.51 -5.12
C LYS A 41 -9.18 5.98 -3.79
N ILE A 42 -7.88 6.16 -3.53
CA ILE A 42 -7.27 5.76 -2.25
C ILE A 42 -7.85 6.59 -1.10
N THR A 43 -7.93 7.92 -1.24
CA THR A 43 -8.52 8.78 -0.20
C THR A 43 -9.94 8.37 0.15
N ARG A 44 -10.81 8.14 -0.84
CA ARG A 44 -12.19 7.68 -0.60
C ARG A 44 -12.24 6.32 0.09
N LEU A 45 -11.36 5.40 -0.28
CA LEU A 45 -11.27 4.09 0.37
C LEU A 45 -10.89 4.25 1.86
N ILE A 46 -9.91 5.10 2.17
CA ILE A 46 -9.49 5.39 3.55
C ILE A 46 -10.61 6.05 4.34
N GLU A 47 -11.29 7.06 3.77
CA GLU A 47 -12.41 7.74 4.42
C GLU A 47 -13.57 6.78 4.71
N TYR A 48 -13.90 5.91 3.76
CA TYR A 48 -14.89 4.87 3.95
C TYR A 48 -14.48 3.88 5.05
N ALA A 49 -13.22 3.43 5.05
CA ALA A 49 -12.68 2.56 6.09
C ALA A 49 -12.72 3.23 7.47
N THR A 50 -12.43 4.54 7.54
CA THR A 50 -12.50 5.35 8.77
C THR A 50 -13.92 5.40 9.33
N GLN A 51 -14.91 5.70 8.47
CA GLN A 51 -16.31 5.81 8.87
C GLN A 51 -16.85 4.47 9.38
N ASN A 52 -16.54 3.39 8.67
CA ASN A 52 -17.04 2.05 8.95
C ASN A 52 -16.15 1.26 9.91
N SER A 53 -15.02 1.82 10.37
CA SER A 53 -14.05 1.16 11.26
C SER A 53 -13.53 -0.15 10.69
N LEU A 54 -13.24 -0.14 9.39
CA LEU A 54 -12.71 -1.30 8.67
C LEU A 54 -11.18 -1.30 8.72
N PRO A 55 -10.55 -2.47 8.81
CA PRO A 55 -9.13 -2.59 8.51
C PRO A 55 -8.91 -2.27 7.02
N LEU A 56 -7.79 -1.61 6.74
CA LEU A 56 -7.42 -1.14 5.42
C LEU A 56 -6.19 -1.92 4.93
N ILE A 57 -6.25 -2.41 3.70
CA ILE A 57 -5.12 -3.12 3.06
C ILE A 57 -4.89 -2.48 1.69
N ILE A 58 -3.66 -2.07 1.39
CA ILE A 58 -3.32 -1.54 0.05
C ILE A 58 -2.11 -2.29 -0.50
N VAL A 59 -2.28 -2.95 -1.64
CA VAL A 59 -1.18 -3.54 -2.40
C VAL A 59 -0.59 -2.47 -3.30
N CYS A 60 0.64 -2.08 -2.98
CA CYS A 60 1.39 -1.05 -3.67
C CYS A 60 2.25 -1.66 -4.77
N THR A 61 2.16 -1.11 -5.96
CA THR A 61 3.13 -1.28 -7.05
C THR A 61 3.12 -0.01 -7.87
N SER A 62 4.28 0.60 -8.06
CA SER A 62 4.40 1.91 -8.69
C SER A 62 5.84 2.26 -9.07
N GLY A 63 5.98 2.95 -10.20
CA GLY A 63 7.18 3.68 -10.61
C GLY A 63 7.26 5.11 -10.04
N GLY A 64 6.30 5.55 -9.23
CA GLY A 64 6.29 6.84 -8.56
C GLY A 64 5.07 7.73 -8.88
N ALA A 65 5.24 9.05 -8.83
CA ALA A 65 4.17 10.00 -9.14
C ALA A 65 3.96 10.15 -10.65
N ARG A 66 2.72 10.39 -11.08
CA ARG A 66 2.39 10.57 -12.50
C ARG A 66 2.86 11.93 -13.00
N MET A 67 4.00 11.94 -13.68
CA MET A 67 4.65 13.16 -14.18
C MET A 67 3.77 13.94 -15.16
N GLN A 68 2.90 13.27 -15.92
CA GLN A 68 1.97 13.91 -16.86
C GLN A 68 0.98 14.85 -16.17
N GLU A 69 0.73 14.65 -14.88
CA GLU A 69 -0.14 15.51 -14.07
C GLU A 69 0.64 16.53 -13.23
N GLY A 70 1.98 16.53 -13.32
CA GLY A 70 2.87 17.48 -12.64
C GLY A 70 2.66 17.52 -11.14
N ILE A 71 2.44 18.74 -10.61
CA ILE A 71 2.25 18.98 -9.17
C ILE A 71 1.04 18.23 -8.60
N LEU A 72 0.02 17.92 -9.41
CA LEU A 72 -1.15 17.19 -8.94
C LEU A 72 -0.78 15.77 -8.50
N GLY A 73 0.13 15.11 -9.23
CA GLY A 73 0.64 13.79 -8.84
C GLY A 73 1.40 13.84 -7.51
N LEU A 74 2.24 14.87 -7.31
CA LEU A 74 2.96 15.07 -6.05
C LEU A 74 2.00 15.33 -4.87
N MET A 75 1.00 16.19 -5.06
CA MET A 75 0.05 16.55 -4.00
C MET A 75 -0.81 15.38 -3.53
N GLN A 76 -0.92 14.30 -4.33
CA GLN A 76 -1.62 13.09 -3.87
C GLN A 76 -0.91 12.44 -2.68
N MET A 77 0.42 12.56 -2.56
CA MET A 77 1.15 12.10 -1.37
C MET A 77 0.59 12.75 -0.10
N ALA A 78 0.53 14.09 -0.09
CA ALA A 78 0.03 14.86 1.05
C ALA A 78 -1.44 14.54 1.35
N LYS A 79 -2.26 14.43 0.30
CA LYS A 79 -3.69 14.13 0.43
C LYS A 79 -3.94 12.76 1.08
N ILE A 80 -3.28 11.71 0.58
CA ILE A 80 -3.45 10.36 1.11
C ILE A 80 -2.89 10.28 2.54
N SER A 81 -1.71 10.86 2.79
CA SER A 81 -1.13 10.90 4.14
C SER A 81 -2.04 11.62 5.14
N LYS A 82 -2.72 12.70 4.73
CA LYS A 82 -3.71 13.39 5.58
C LYS A 82 -4.93 12.51 5.85
N ALA A 83 -5.40 11.77 4.85
CA ALA A 83 -6.50 10.83 5.02
C ALA A 83 -6.12 9.68 5.99
N LEU A 84 -4.90 9.14 5.90
CA LEU A 84 -4.39 8.15 6.85
C LEU A 84 -4.21 8.73 8.26
N TYR A 85 -3.72 9.96 8.38
CA TYR A 85 -3.68 10.64 9.68
C TYR A 85 -5.07 10.71 10.30
N ASP A 86 -6.07 11.09 9.51
CA ASP A 86 -7.46 11.16 9.94
C ASP A 86 -8.05 9.78 10.26
N TYR A 87 -7.67 8.74 9.51
CA TYR A 87 -7.99 7.35 9.81
C TYR A 87 -7.58 7.05 11.25
N TYR A 88 -6.33 7.25 11.63
CA TYR A 88 -5.85 6.92 12.98
C TYR A 88 -6.41 7.80 14.11
N HIS A 89 -6.62 9.10 13.87
CA HIS A 89 -6.81 10.07 14.97
C HIS A 89 -8.26 10.56 15.16
N LYS A 90 -9.10 10.51 14.14
CA LYS A 90 -10.50 10.95 14.27
C LYS A 90 -11.39 9.97 15.06
N PRO A 91 -11.29 8.64 14.87
CA PRO A 91 -12.24 7.72 15.46
C PRO A 91 -11.80 7.31 16.88
N VAL A 92 -12.38 7.94 17.90
CA VAL A 92 -12.06 7.64 19.31
C VAL A 92 -12.56 6.25 19.70
N GLY A 93 -11.67 5.39 20.22
CA GLY A 93 -12.01 4.07 20.76
C GLY A 93 -12.34 2.99 19.72
N LYS A 94 -12.07 3.24 18.43
CA LYS A 94 -12.25 2.26 17.35
C LYS A 94 -10.95 1.54 17.06
N LYS A 95 -11.06 0.26 16.69
CA LYS A 95 -9.94 -0.55 16.20
C LYS A 95 -9.72 -0.21 14.73
N LEU A 96 -8.49 0.14 14.41
CA LEU A 96 -8.07 0.53 13.08
C LEU A 96 -6.72 -0.13 12.83
N LEU A 97 -6.51 -0.56 11.59
CA LEU A 97 -5.33 -1.27 11.18
C LEU A 97 -5.13 -1.05 9.69
N TYR A 98 -4.01 -0.45 9.33
CA TYR A 98 -3.61 -0.27 7.95
C TYR A 98 -2.35 -1.09 7.64
N ILE A 99 -2.47 -1.96 6.64
CA ILE A 99 -1.39 -2.83 6.16
C ILE A 99 -1.08 -2.50 4.68
N PRO A 100 -0.04 -1.71 4.39
CA PRO A 100 0.53 -1.64 3.06
C PRO A 100 1.30 -2.93 2.74
N ILE A 101 1.09 -3.44 1.54
CA ILE A 101 1.81 -4.58 0.99
C ILE A 101 2.62 -4.09 -0.20
N LEU A 102 3.94 -4.08 -0.08
CA LEU A 102 4.87 -3.59 -1.08
C LEU A 102 5.19 -4.72 -2.06
N ALA A 103 4.57 -4.66 -3.23
CA ALA A 103 4.83 -5.56 -4.34
C ALA A 103 5.79 -4.90 -5.34
N THR A 104 6.33 -5.71 -6.25
CA THR A 104 7.37 -5.27 -7.16
C THR A 104 6.82 -4.53 -8.38
N PRO A 105 7.46 -3.43 -8.83
CA PRO A 105 8.32 -2.53 -8.04
C PRO A 105 7.47 -1.56 -7.20
N THR A 106 7.97 -1.08 -6.06
CA THR A 106 7.36 0.03 -5.31
C THR A 106 8.37 1.15 -5.11
N THR A 107 8.19 2.26 -5.83
CA THR A 107 9.17 3.35 -5.83
C THR A 107 8.59 4.75 -5.64
N GLY A 108 9.49 5.71 -5.41
CA GLY A 108 9.18 7.14 -5.46
C GLY A 108 8.12 7.59 -4.46
N GLY A 109 7.17 8.40 -4.95
CA GLY A 109 6.15 9.02 -4.12
C GLY A 109 5.21 8.04 -3.42
N VAL A 110 4.96 6.87 -3.99
CA VAL A 110 4.13 5.83 -3.34
C VAL A 110 4.83 5.27 -2.11
N LEU A 111 6.12 4.89 -2.26
CA LEU A 111 6.94 4.44 -1.15
C LEU A 111 7.06 5.54 -0.08
N ALA A 112 7.39 6.77 -0.47
CA ALA A 112 7.58 7.90 0.45
C ALA A 112 6.27 8.51 0.99
N SER A 113 5.14 7.84 0.81
CA SER A 113 3.86 8.26 1.39
C SER A 113 3.12 7.04 1.97
N PHE A 114 1.95 6.69 1.45
CA PHE A 114 1.09 5.67 2.03
C PHE A 114 1.71 4.27 2.05
N GLY A 115 2.73 3.99 1.23
CA GLY A 115 3.46 2.72 1.31
C GLY A 115 4.20 2.52 2.64
N MET A 116 4.61 3.59 3.33
CA MET A 116 5.40 3.55 4.57
C MET A 116 4.65 4.11 5.80
N LEU A 117 3.33 4.33 5.70
CA LEU A 117 2.51 4.89 6.79
C LEU A 117 1.57 3.84 7.43
N GLY A 118 1.89 2.56 7.23
CA GLY A 118 1.15 1.43 7.82
C GLY A 118 1.49 1.18 9.28
N ASP A 119 0.60 0.48 9.98
CA ASP A 119 0.90 -0.10 11.29
C ASP A 119 1.81 -1.33 11.15
N ILE A 120 1.62 -2.11 10.08
CA ILE A 120 2.44 -3.26 9.72
C ILE A 120 2.72 -3.19 8.22
N ILE A 121 3.98 -3.03 7.85
CA ILE A 121 4.44 -2.95 6.49
C ILE A 121 4.93 -4.34 6.05
N ILE A 122 4.28 -4.90 5.04
CA ILE A 122 4.61 -6.21 4.49
C ILE A 122 5.27 -6.02 3.13
N THR A 123 6.32 -6.78 2.84
CA THR A 123 6.87 -6.93 1.49
C THR A 123 6.82 -8.37 1.03
N GLU A 124 6.83 -8.59 -0.28
CA GLU A 124 7.04 -9.91 -0.88
C GLU A 124 8.54 -10.14 -1.12
N PRO A 125 9.02 -11.39 -1.13
CA PRO A 125 10.37 -11.71 -1.58
C PRO A 125 10.64 -11.22 -3.01
N ASP A 126 11.92 -11.00 -3.35
CA ASP A 126 12.39 -10.55 -4.66
C ASP A 126 11.74 -9.24 -5.17
N THR A 127 11.36 -8.35 -4.24
CA THR A 127 10.73 -7.07 -4.56
C THR A 127 11.75 -5.95 -4.71
N LEU A 128 11.61 -5.14 -5.77
CA LEU A 128 12.37 -3.89 -5.92
C LEU A 128 11.67 -2.76 -5.17
N ILE A 129 12.32 -2.19 -4.16
CA ILE A 129 11.80 -1.09 -3.35
C ILE A 129 12.83 0.03 -3.29
N ALA A 130 12.44 1.23 -3.70
CA ALA A 130 13.38 2.34 -3.79
C ALA A 130 12.72 3.72 -3.78
N PHE A 131 13.27 4.67 -3.03
CA PHE A 131 12.81 6.06 -3.17
C PHE A 131 13.22 6.64 -4.53
N ALA A 132 14.51 6.54 -4.87
CA ALA A 132 15.05 6.92 -6.17
C ALA A 132 15.47 5.67 -6.95
N GLY A 133 15.16 5.62 -8.24
CA GLY A 133 15.57 4.50 -9.09
C GLY A 133 17.09 4.43 -9.23
N LYS A 134 17.65 3.21 -9.31
CA LYS A 134 19.08 2.91 -9.49
C LYS A 134 19.79 3.88 -10.46
N ARG A 135 19.25 4.04 -11.66
CA ARG A 135 19.79 4.93 -12.71
C ARG A 135 19.99 6.38 -12.25
N VAL A 136 19.05 6.92 -11.47
CA VAL A 136 19.12 8.32 -10.99
C VAL A 136 20.25 8.46 -9.96
N ILE A 137 20.43 7.45 -9.11
CA ILE A 137 21.49 7.43 -8.10
C ILE A 137 22.85 7.39 -8.79
N GLU A 138 23.03 6.48 -9.75
CA GLU A 138 24.30 6.33 -10.49
C GLU A 138 24.64 7.59 -11.29
N GLU A 139 23.64 8.26 -11.87
CA GLU A 139 23.86 9.49 -12.61
C GLU A 139 24.34 10.65 -11.71
N ILE A 140 23.84 10.73 -10.48
CA ILE A 140 24.21 11.77 -9.51
C ILE A 140 25.57 11.46 -8.87
N LEU A 141 25.77 10.23 -8.40
CA LEU A 141 26.95 9.84 -7.63
C LEU A 141 28.16 9.48 -8.52
N LYS A 142 27.92 9.19 -9.81
CA LYS A 142 28.95 8.69 -10.75
C LYS A 142 29.63 7.40 -10.26
N GLU A 143 28.89 6.60 -9.51
CA GLU A 143 29.29 5.31 -8.94
C GLU A 143 28.23 4.26 -9.28
N GLU A 144 28.66 3.01 -9.42
CA GLU A 144 27.76 1.88 -9.66
C GLU A 144 27.02 1.50 -8.38
N VAL A 145 25.70 1.34 -8.46
CA VAL A 145 24.90 0.92 -7.30
C VAL A 145 24.82 -0.61 -7.29
N PRO A 146 25.26 -1.28 -6.21
CA PRO A 146 25.15 -2.73 -6.12
C PRO A 146 23.70 -3.21 -6.31
N GLU A 147 23.53 -4.35 -6.99
CA GLU A 147 22.20 -4.82 -7.44
C GLU A 147 21.24 -5.14 -6.28
N ASP A 148 21.79 -5.55 -5.14
CA ASP A 148 21.05 -5.96 -3.96
C ASP A 148 20.56 -4.77 -3.10
N VAL A 149 21.09 -3.55 -3.32
CA VAL A 149 20.81 -2.38 -2.45
C VAL A 149 19.31 -2.10 -2.29
N GLN A 150 18.54 -2.31 -3.35
CA GLN A 150 17.12 -1.97 -3.43
C GLN A 150 16.20 -3.21 -3.37
N THR A 151 16.75 -4.38 -3.02
CA THR A 151 15.98 -5.63 -2.88
C THR A 151 15.28 -5.69 -1.52
N SER A 152 14.13 -6.37 -1.49
CA SER A 152 13.38 -6.65 -0.25
C SER A 152 14.24 -7.26 0.84
N GLU A 153 15.13 -8.18 0.49
CA GLU A 153 15.97 -8.97 1.39
C GLU A 153 16.93 -8.06 2.16
N ASN A 154 17.72 -7.26 1.43
CA ASN A 154 18.66 -6.33 2.03
C ASN A 154 17.96 -5.20 2.83
N LEU A 155 16.80 -4.74 2.37
CA LEU A 155 16.03 -3.71 3.07
C LEU A 155 15.32 -4.25 4.32
N PHE A 156 14.92 -5.52 4.31
CA PHE A 156 14.35 -6.21 5.47
C PHE A 156 15.40 -6.38 6.57
N GLU A 157 16.63 -6.77 6.24
CA GLU A 157 17.74 -6.83 7.20
C GLU A 157 18.04 -5.48 7.87
N LYS A 158 17.76 -4.38 7.17
CA LYS A 158 17.92 -3.01 7.67
C LYS A 158 16.70 -2.51 8.46
N GLY A 159 15.67 -3.34 8.64
CA GLY A 159 14.48 -3.02 9.41
C GLY A 159 13.52 -2.06 8.73
N LEU A 160 13.51 -2.01 7.38
CA LEU A 160 12.59 -1.13 6.65
C LEU A 160 11.13 -1.64 6.66
N PHE A 161 10.92 -2.95 6.83
CA PHE A 161 9.60 -3.59 6.84
C PHE A 161 9.46 -4.53 8.02
N ASP A 162 8.22 -4.78 8.45
CA ASP A 162 7.92 -5.64 9.60
C ASP A 162 7.94 -7.12 9.22
N LEU A 163 7.45 -7.45 8.02
CA LEU A 163 7.33 -8.84 7.55
C LEU A 163 7.70 -8.95 6.06
N MET A 164 8.43 -10.02 5.73
CA MET A 164 8.64 -10.48 4.35
C MET A 164 7.88 -11.78 4.15
N VAL A 165 6.83 -11.77 3.34
CA VAL A 165 5.84 -12.86 3.26
C VAL A 165 5.63 -13.30 1.81
N PRO A 166 5.91 -14.59 1.48
CA PRO A 166 5.57 -15.15 0.17
C PRO A 166 4.07 -15.09 -0.13
N ARG A 167 3.73 -14.79 -1.40
CA ARG A 167 2.35 -14.58 -1.86
C ARG A 167 1.38 -15.72 -1.54
N ASN A 168 1.85 -16.96 -1.60
CA ASN A 168 1.03 -18.16 -1.37
C ASN A 168 0.49 -18.26 0.07
N ILE A 169 1.19 -17.71 1.06
CA ILE A 169 0.77 -17.72 2.47
C ILE A 169 0.23 -16.37 2.94
N LEU A 170 0.40 -15.30 2.15
CA LEU A 170 0.03 -13.92 2.48
C LEU A 170 -1.42 -13.80 2.98
N LYS A 171 -2.37 -14.50 2.36
CA LYS A 171 -3.78 -14.49 2.79
C LYS A 171 -3.96 -15.03 4.22
N SER A 172 -3.22 -16.08 4.59
CA SER A 172 -3.27 -16.66 5.95
C SER A 172 -2.69 -15.68 6.96
N VAL A 173 -1.52 -15.13 6.66
CA VAL A 173 -0.85 -14.15 7.52
C VAL A 173 -1.71 -12.92 7.75
N LEU A 174 -2.32 -12.37 6.69
CA LEU A 174 -3.25 -11.24 6.82
C LEU A 174 -4.44 -11.60 7.73
N SER A 175 -5.00 -12.80 7.61
CA SER A 175 -6.11 -13.24 8.48
C SER A 175 -5.70 -13.25 9.95
N GLU A 176 -4.53 -13.80 10.25
CA GLU A 176 -3.99 -13.89 11.60
C GLU A 176 -3.72 -12.50 12.18
N LEU A 177 -3.10 -11.61 11.41
CA LEU A 177 -2.85 -10.23 11.81
C LEU A 177 -4.17 -9.49 12.11
N LEU A 178 -5.18 -9.61 11.25
CA LEU A 178 -6.50 -9.01 11.48
C LEU A 178 -7.12 -9.53 12.80
N MET A 179 -7.07 -10.85 13.04
CA MET A 179 -7.61 -11.45 14.27
C MET A 179 -6.83 -11.01 15.52
N MET A 180 -5.51 -10.92 15.46
CA MET A 180 -4.67 -10.42 16.56
C MET A 180 -5.01 -8.97 16.94
N HIS A 181 -5.38 -8.15 15.95
CA HIS A 181 -5.84 -6.77 16.16
C HIS A 181 -7.35 -6.69 16.46
N GLY A 182 -7.99 -7.83 16.68
CA GLY A 182 -9.36 -7.93 17.18
C GLY A 182 -10.44 -7.67 16.13
N PHE A 183 -10.13 -7.92 14.86
CA PHE A 183 -11.10 -8.05 13.77
C PHE A 183 -11.46 -9.53 13.58
N PHE A 184 -12.75 -9.85 13.64
CA PHE A 184 -13.22 -11.23 13.61
C PHE A 184 -14.20 -11.46 12.46
N PRO A 185 -14.35 -12.71 11.98
CA PRO A 185 -15.32 -13.02 10.95
C PRO A 185 -16.74 -12.64 11.37
N LEU A 186 -17.54 -12.15 10.43
CA LEU A 186 -18.95 -11.86 10.68
C LEU A 186 -19.70 -13.16 11.02
N ASN A 187 -20.48 -13.14 12.11
CA ASN A 187 -21.35 -14.25 12.47
C ASN A 187 -22.49 -14.37 11.44
N LYS A 188 -22.37 -15.34 10.52
CA LYS A 188 -23.40 -15.64 9.49
C LYS A 188 -24.75 -16.11 10.07
N ASN A 189 -24.85 -16.31 11.38
CA ASN A 189 -26.06 -16.80 12.07
C ASN A 189 -26.98 -15.71 12.66
N GLN A 190 -26.67 -14.42 12.50
CA GLN A 190 -27.56 -13.33 12.95
C GLN A 190 -28.41 -12.72 11.81
N ALA A 191 -28.27 -13.22 10.58
CA ALA A 191 -29.05 -12.81 9.43
C ALA A 191 -30.00 -13.94 8.98
N LYS A 192 -30.89 -14.38 9.88
CA LYS A 192 -32.11 -15.13 9.56
C LYS A 192 -33.21 -14.73 10.52
#